data_AF-A0A937QTE3-F1
#
_entry.id   AF-A0A937QTE3-F1
#
_cell.length_a   1.000
_cell.length_b   1.000
_cell.length_c   1.000
_cell.angle_alpha   90.00
_cell.angle_beta   90.00
_cell.angle_gamma   90.00
#
_symmetry.space_group_name_H-M   'P 1'
#
loop_
_entity.id
_entity.type
_entity.pdbx_description
1 polymer ?
#
loop_
_entity_poly.entity_id
_entity_poly.type
_entity_poly.pdbx_seq_one_letter_code
_entity_poly.pdbx_strand_id
1 'polypeptide(L)'
;MSETRILMQAYYEVLYGRLEARKPLLTAKVDELLAAEVGAQGYEGFDDQKYVAYKDACLAFVDERIEAYNPVGLQYLFDREVAKDAFDLELQLDWYDSRAEFEVLVKTARSKAAYVNEDSLELLAAELIMQVGAFPDKSIIAGYEAQPGLRKLPDYIVARTIEEIIA
;
A
#
# COMPACT_ATOMS: atom_id res chain seq x y z
N MET A 1 -14.11 -19.75 9.32
CA MET A 1 -13.25 -18.60 8.98
C MET A 1 -12.69 -18.07 10.30
N SER A 2 -11.38 -17.85 10.45
CA SER A 2 -10.83 -17.34 11.72
C SER A 2 -11.13 -15.84 11.89
N GLU A 3 -11.30 -15.36 13.13
CA GLU A 3 -11.52 -13.94 13.44
C GLU A 3 -10.42 -13.04 12.85
N THR A 4 -9.17 -13.52 12.83
CA THR A 4 -8.05 -12.84 12.16
C THR A 4 -8.32 -12.64 10.68
N ARG A 5 -8.86 -13.63 9.98
CA ARG A 5 -9.16 -13.53 8.54
C ARG A 5 -10.29 -12.54 8.28
N ILE A 6 -11.30 -12.51 9.14
CA ILE A 6 -12.39 -11.53 9.07
C ILE A 6 -11.85 -10.11 9.25
N LEU A 7 -10.98 -9.90 10.26
CA LEU A 7 -10.36 -8.60 10.49
C LEU A 7 -9.43 -8.17 9.35
N MET A 8 -8.68 -9.10 8.75
CA MET A 8 -7.84 -8.81 7.57
C MET A 8 -8.68 -8.41 6.36
N GLN A 9 -9.83 -9.05 6.13
CA GLN A 9 -10.74 -8.66 5.06
C GLN A 9 -11.29 -7.24 5.31
N ALA A 10 -11.76 -6.97 6.53
CA ALA A 10 -12.24 -5.64 6.90
C ALA A 10 -11.15 -4.56 6.80
N TYR A 11 -9.89 -4.90 7.12
CA TYR A 11 -8.74 -4.01 6.92
C TYR A 11 -8.62 -3.55 5.47
N TYR A 12 -8.68 -4.47 4.51
CA TYR A 12 -8.59 -4.10 3.10
C TYR A 12 -9.85 -3.38 2.59
N GLU A 13 -11.04 -3.76 3.07
CA GLU A 13 -12.29 -3.06 2.75
C GLU A 13 -12.26 -1.59 3.20
N VAL A 14 -11.83 -1.34 4.44
CA VAL A 14 -11.69 0.02 4.98
C VAL A 14 -10.58 0.77 4.25
N LEU A 15 -9.45 0.12 3.95
CA LEU A 15 -8.35 0.73 3.21
C LEU A 15 -8.80 1.18 1.81
N TYR A 16 -9.46 0.29 1.06
CA TYR A 16 -10.04 0.58 -0.24
C TYR A 16 -11.02 1.76 -0.17
N GLY A 17 -11.97 1.73 0.76
CA GLY A 17 -12.94 2.82 0.93
C GLY A 17 -12.28 4.17 1.24
N ARG A 18 -11.21 4.18 2.05
CA ARG A 18 -10.43 5.39 2.34
C ARG A 18 -9.70 5.91 1.10
N LEU A 19 -9.12 5.03 0.30
CA LEU A 19 -8.38 5.41 -0.90
C LEU A 19 -9.31 5.99 -1.97
N GLU A 20 -10.43 5.32 -2.25
CA GLU A 20 -11.47 5.82 -3.17
C GLU A 20 -11.97 7.21 -2.75
N ALA A 21 -12.35 7.37 -1.48
CA ALA A 21 -12.88 8.63 -0.96
C ALA A 21 -11.87 9.78 -0.99
N ARG A 22 -10.56 9.48 -0.91
CA ARG A 22 -9.48 10.48 -0.86
C ARG A 22 -8.66 10.54 -2.14
N LYS A 23 -9.08 9.87 -3.22
CA LYS A 23 -8.38 9.86 -4.51
C LYS A 23 -7.97 11.25 -5.01
N PRO A 24 -8.81 12.30 -4.96
CA PRO A 24 -8.39 13.64 -5.35
C PRO A 24 -7.24 14.21 -4.49
N LEU A 25 -7.19 13.88 -3.20
CA LEU A 25 -6.11 14.28 -2.30
C LEU A 25 -4.82 13.52 -2.61
N LEU A 26 -4.92 12.21 -2.89
CA LEU A 26 -3.78 11.40 -3.32
C LEU A 26 -3.17 11.98 -4.61
N THR A 27 -3.98 12.24 -5.63
CA THR A 27 -3.53 12.85 -6.90
C THR A 27 -2.80 14.19 -6.69
N ALA A 28 -3.32 15.06 -5.83
CA ALA A 28 -2.68 16.34 -5.54
C ALA A 28 -1.34 16.16 -4.81
N LYS A 29 -1.26 15.20 -3.89
CA LYS A 29 -0.08 14.93 -3.08
C LYS A 29 1.05 14.26 -3.87
N VAL A 30 0.71 13.43 -4.87
CA VAL A 30 1.68 12.87 -5.82
C VAL A 30 2.50 13.97 -6.49
N ASP A 31 1.86 15.06 -6.93
CA ASP A 31 2.55 16.16 -7.61
C ASP A 31 3.54 16.87 -6.67
N GLU A 32 3.12 17.13 -5.43
CA GLU A 32 3.97 17.73 -4.40
C GLU A 32 5.19 16.87 -4.09
N LEU A 33 4.98 15.59 -3.82
CA LEU A 33 6.05 14.66 -3.42
C LEU A 33 6.99 14.36 -4.59
N LEU A 34 6.49 14.21 -5.82
CA LEU A 34 7.32 13.97 -6.99
C LEU A 34 8.26 15.16 -7.24
N ALA A 35 7.74 16.38 -7.17
CA ALA A 35 8.56 17.59 -7.32
C ALA A 35 9.63 17.70 -6.23
N ALA A 36 9.26 17.43 -4.97
CA ALA A 36 10.19 17.46 -3.85
C ALA A 36 11.31 16.42 -4.00
N GLU A 37 10.97 15.17 -4.35
CA GLU A 37 11.94 14.08 -4.46
C GLU A 37 12.88 14.28 -5.66
N VAL A 38 12.37 14.66 -6.82
CA VAL A 38 13.20 14.97 -8.00
C VAL A 38 14.18 16.11 -7.69
N GLY A 39 13.71 17.15 -7.00
CA GLY A 39 14.55 18.27 -6.58
C GLY A 39 15.63 17.86 -5.56
N ALA A 40 15.32 16.95 -4.64
CA ALA A 40 16.25 16.46 -3.63
C ALA A 40 17.32 15.52 -4.21
N GLN A 41 16.93 14.61 -5.10
CA GLN A 41 17.84 13.60 -5.68
C GLN A 41 18.69 14.16 -6.83
N GLY A 42 18.23 15.22 -7.50
CA GLY A 42 18.99 15.86 -8.58
C GLY A 42 19.25 14.95 -9.78
N TYR A 43 18.26 14.14 -10.17
CA TYR A 43 18.40 13.16 -11.25
C TYR A 43 18.89 13.79 -12.55
N GLU A 44 20.00 13.26 -13.08
CA GLU A 44 20.61 13.77 -14.30
C GLU A 44 19.69 13.60 -15.52
N GLY A 45 19.49 14.69 -16.27
CA GLY A 45 18.65 14.70 -17.46
C GLY A 45 17.16 14.47 -17.17
N PHE A 46 16.68 14.77 -15.96
CA PHE A 46 15.26 14.80 -15.64
C PHE A 46 14.65 16.12 -16.10
N ASP A 47 14.03 16.11 -17.28
CA ASP A 47 13.40 17.27 -17.92
C ASP A 47 11.89 17.30 -17.68
N ASP A 48 11.24 18.37 -18.15
CA ASP A 48 9.78 18.56 -18.01
C ASP A 48 8.98 17.42 -18.67
N GLN A 49 9.49 16.83 -19.76
CA GLN A 49 8.82 15.72 -20.42
C GLN A 49 8.87 14.45 -19.56
N LYS A 50 10.01 14.15 -18.94
CA LYS A 50 10.13 13.07 -17.95
C LYS A 50 9.27 13.35 -16.73
N TYR A 51 9.22 14.58 -16.25
CA TYR A 51 8.36 14.94 -15.12
C TYR A 51 6.89 14.56 -15.40
N VAL A 52 6.36 14.95 -16.56
CA VAL A 52 4.99 14.60 -16.98
C VAL A 52 4.81 13.10 -17.06
N ALA A 53 5.74 12.38 -17.70
CA ALA A 53 5.65 10.92 -17.82
C ALA A 53 5.67 10.20 -16.45
N TYR A 54 6.49 10.67 -15.51
CA TYR A 54 6.56 10.12 -14.15
C TYR A 54 5.31 10.45 -13.35
N LYS A 55 4.77 11.66 -13.49
CA LYS A 55 3.50 12.03 -12.89
C LYS A 55 2.38 11.12 -13.38
N ASP A 56 2.25 10.93 -14.70
CA ASP A 56 1.24 10.05 -15.29
C ASP A 56 1.40 8.60 -14.79
N ALA A 57 2.64 8.11 -14.69
CA ALA A 57 2.92 6.80 -14.10
C ALA A 57 2.49 6.70 -12.63
N CYS A 58 2.80 7.71 -11.81
CA CYS A 58 2.35 7.74 -10.41
C CYS A 58 0.81 7.73 -10.31
N LEU A 59 0.12 8.47 -11.16
CA LEU A 59 -1.35 8.51 -11.15
C LEU A 59 -1.95 7.17 -11.60
N ALA A 60 -1.38 6.53 -12.61
CA ALA A 60 -1.76 5.17 -12.99
C ALA A 60 -1.53 4.17 -11.84
N PHE A 61 -0.40 4.29 -11.13
CA PHE A 61 -0.08 3.42 -10.01
C PHE A 61 -1.01 3.65 -8.80
N VAL A 62 -1.51 4.88 -8.57
CA VAL A 62 -2.58 5.11 -7.58
C VAL A 62 -3.83 4.32 -7.95
N ASP A 63 -4.24 4.36 -9.23
CA ASP A 63 -5.40 3.61 -9.71
C ASP A 63 -5.20 2.09 -9.57
N GLU A 64 -4.03 1.60 -9.99
CA GLU A 64 -3.67 0.18 -9.83
C GLU A 64 -3.67 -0.25 -8.37
N ARG A 65 -3.16 0.59 -7.46
CA ARG A 65 -3.12 0.30 -6.03
C ARG A 65 -4.52 0.24 -5.42
N ILE A 66 -5.41 1.15 -5.82
CA ILE A 66 -6.83 1.13 -5.42
C ILE A 66 -7.49 -0.16 -5.89
N GLU A 67 -7.31 -0.55 -7.15
CA GLU A 67 -7.89 -1.79 -7.69
C GLU A 67 -7.28 -3.05 -7.05
N ALA A 68 -5.99 -3.04 -6.70
CA ALA A 68 -5.36 -4.14 -5.98
C ALA A 68 -5.98 -4.38 -4.60
N TYR A 69 -6.50 -3.32 -3.96
CA TYR A 69 -7.23 -3.41 -2.70
C TYR A 69 -8.74 -3.60 -2.87
N ASN A 70 -9.24 -3.74 -4.09
CA ASN A 70 -10.66 -3.96 -4.34
C ASN A 70 -11.14 -5.23 -3.61
N PRO A 71 -12.11 -5.13 -2.69
CA PRO A 71 -12.56 -6.26 -1.86
C PRO A 71 -13.04 -7.45 -2.67
N VAL A 72 -13.61 -7.21 -3.86
CA VAL A 72 -14.07 -8.28 -4.76
C VAL A 72 -12.89 -9.09 -5.30
N GLY A 73 -11.77 -8.42 -5.62
CA GLY A 73 -10.54 -9.07 -6.08
C GLY A 73 -9.82 -9.82 -4.94
N LEU A 74 -9.77 -9.22 -3.75
CA LEU A 74 -9.09 -9.79 -2.58
C LEU A 74 -9.76 -11.05 -2.01
N GLN A 75 -11.09 -11.18 -2.14
CA GLN A 75 -11.79 -12.41 -1.72
C GLN A 75 -11.18 -13.67 -2.38
N TYR A 76 -10.75 -13.57 -3.65
CA TYR A 76 -10.12 -14.67 -4.37
C TYR A 76 -8.72 -15.04 -3.84
N LEU A 77 -7.99 -14.09 -3.24
CA LEU A 77 -6.66 -14.34 -2.65
C LEU A 77 -6.77 -15.12 -1.33
N PHE A 78 -7.82 -14.89 -0.54
CA PHE A 78 -8.01 -15.59 0.73
C PHE A 78 -8.64 -17.00 0.61
N ASP A 79 -9.26 -17.32 -0.54
CA ASP A 79 -10.03 -18.56 -0.74
C ASP A 79 -9.25 -19.75 -1.32
N ARG A 80 -7.99 -19.58 -1.78
CA ARG A 80 -7.21 -20.67 -2.40
C ARG A 80 -6.13 -21.22 -1.48
N GLU A 81 -6.25 -22.48 -1.06
CA GLU A 81 -5.20 -23.22 -0.32
C GLU A 81 -3.88 -23.37 -1.10
N VAL A 82 -3.91 -23.26 -2.44
CA VAL A 82 -2.73 -23.29 -3.33
C VAL A 82 -2.00 -21.93 -3.38
N ALA A 83 -2.54 -20.89 -2.74
CA ALA A 83 -2.02 -19.54 -2.82
C ALA A 83 -0.77 -19.29 -1.96
N LYS A 84 -0.41 -20.17 -1.03
CA LYS A 84 0.64 -19.84 -0.05
C LYS A 84 2.02 -19.63 -0.68
N ASP A 85 2.46 -20.54 -1.55
CA ASP A 85 3.77 -20.41 -2.22
C ASP A 85 3.77 -19.28 -3.26
N ALA A 86 2.64 -19.05 -3.95
CA ALA A 86 2.49 -17.95 -4.90
C ALA A 86 2.48 -16.59 -4.19
N PHE A 87 1.82 -16.50 -3.03
CA PHE A 87 1.78 -15.33 -2.17
C PHE A 87 3.15 -15.05 -1.56
N ASP A 88 3.84 -16.07 -1.06
CA ASP A 88 5.21 -15.94 -0.53
C ASP A 88 6.21 -15.50 -1.61
N LEU A 89 5.96 -15.85 -2.88
CA LEU A 89 6.71 -15.35 -4.05
C LEU A 89 6.32 -13.90 -4.39
N GLU A 90 5.03 -13.55 -4.34
CA GLU A 90 4.53 -12.17 -4.57
C GLU A 90 5.11 -11.19 -3.55
N LEU A 91 5.28 -11.60 -2.29
CA LEU A 91 5.95 -10.82 -1.24
C LEU A 91 7.44 -10.52 -1.53
N GLN A 92 8.05 -11.25 -2.48
CA GLN A 92 9.45 -11.13 -2.88
C GLN A 92 9.65 -10.52 -4.27
N LEU A 93 8.59 -10.42 -5.07
CA LEU A 93 8.65 -9.88 -6.42
C LEU A 93 8.56 -8.35 -6.36
N ASP A 94 9.14 -7.69 -7.36
CA ASP A 94 9.10 -6.24 -7.58
C ASP A 94 9.96 -5.32 -6.71
N TRP A 95 11.19 -5.75 -6.42
CA TRP A 95 12.29 -4.89 -5.91
C TRP A 95 12.25 -4.58 -4.42
N TYR A 96 11.21 -5.06 -3.72
CA TYR A 96 11.00 -4.85 -2.30
C TYR A 96 10.72 -6.20 -1.60
N ASP A 97 11.28 -6.40 -0.42
CA ASP A 97 10.98 -7.56 0.43
C ASP A 97 9.96 -7.14 1.49
N SER A 98 8.70 -7.53 1.30
CA SER A 98 7.59 -7.12 2.18
C SER A 98 7.22 -8.16 3.23
N ARG A 99 7.97 -9.26 3.34
CA ARG A 99 7.67 -10.36 4.28
C ARG A 99 7.64 -9.90 5.73
N ALA A 100 8.61 -9.07 6.12
CA ALA A 100 8.68 -8.55 7.48
C ALA A 100 7.47 -7.65 7.81
N GLU A 101 7.04 -6.81 6.87
CA GLU A 101 5.85 -5.96 7.04
C GLU A 101 4.57 -6.81 7.10
N PHE A 102 4.45 -7.82 6.25
CA PHE A 102 3.32 -8.74 6.26
C PHE A 102 3.22 -9.52 7.59
N GLU A 103 4.35 -10.01 8.13
CA GLU A 103 4.38 -10.67 9.43
C GLU A 103 3.90 -9.75 10.55
N VAL A 104 4.27 -8.47 10.51
CA VAL A 104 3.80 -7.45 11.47
C VAL A 104 2.29 -7.23 11.34
N LEU A 105 1.76 -7.10 10.11
CA LEU A 105 0.33 -6.98 9.85
C LEU A 105 -0.44 -8.19 10.42
N VAL A 106 -0.03 -9.41 10.08
CA VAL A 106 -0.69 -10.64 10.55
C VAL A 106 -0.61 -10.78 12.07
N LYS A 107 0.54 -10.49 12.68
CA LYS A 107 0.71 -10.56 14.13
C LYS A 107 -0.19 -9.56 14.85
N THR A 108 -0.31 -8.35 14.32
CA THR A 108 -1.13 -7.28 14.89
C THR A 108 -2.62 -7.58 14.69
N ALA A 109 -3.02 -8.11 13.53
CA ALA A 109 -4.38 -8.59 13.31
C ALA A 109 -4.74 -9.73 14.27
N ARG A 110 -3.83 -10.68 14.51
CA ARG A 110 -4.05 -11.79 15.46
C ARG A 110 -4.24 -11.31 16.90
N SER A 111 -3.48 -10.32 17.36
CA SER A 111 -3.64 -9.80 18.72
C SER A 111 -4.96 -9.05 18.90
N LYS A 112 -5.48 -8.43 17.84
CA LYS A 112 -6.79 -7.74 17.83
C LYS A 112 -7.98 -8.67 17.59
N ALA A 113 -7.76 -9.83 16.96
CA ALA A 113 -8.81 -10.77 16.59
C ALA A 113 -9.68 -11.23 17.77
N ALA A 114 -9.10 -11.34 18.97
CA ALA A 114 -9.82 -11.73 20.20
C ALA A 114 -10.94 -10.74 20.61
N TYR A 115 -10.98 -9.56 20.03
CA TYR A 115 -11.97 -8.52 20.32
C TYR A 115 -13.01 -8.35 19.20
N VAL A 116 -12.92 -9.13 18.13
CA VAL A 116 -13.78 -8.99 16.95
C VAL A 116 -15.23 -9.37 17.27
N ASN A 117 -16.13 -8.45 16.98
CA ASN A 117 -17.57 -8.65 16.88
C ASN A 117 -18.11 -7.70 15.79
N GLU A 118 -19.38 -7.83 15.43
CA GLU A 118 -19.98 -7.04 14.34
C GLU A 118 -19.82 -5.53 14.55
N ASP A 119 -19.96 -5.03 15.78
CA ASP A 119 -19.90 -3.60 16.11
C ASP A 119 -18.47 -3.03 16.16
N SER A 120 -17.46 -3.88 16.34
CA SER A 120 -16.06 -3.46 16.51
C SER A 120 -15.20 -3.66 15.27
N LEU A 121 -15.68 -4.39 14.26
CA LEU A 121 -14.87 -4.82 13.12
C LEU A 121 -14.28 -3.64 12.34
N GLU A 122 -15.10 -2.65 11.99
CA GLU A 122 -14.66 -1.46 11.26
C GLU A 122 -13.66 -0.62 12.08
N LEU A 123 -13.92 -0.47 13.39
CA LEU A 123 -13.03 0.24 14.30
C LEU A 123 -11.68 -0.46 14.42
N LEU A 124 -11.68 -1.78 14.60
CA LEU A 124 -10.45 -2.58 14.71
C LEU A 124 -9.65 -2.58 13.40
N ALA A 125 -10.32 -2.57 12.24
CA ALA A 125 -9.70 -2.42 10.94
C ALA A 125 -9.05 -1.03 10.78
N ALA A 126 -9.77 0.03 11.17
CA ALA A 126 -9.25 1.39 11.19
C ALA A 126 -8.03 1.53 12.12
N GLU A 127 -8.08 0.93 13.32
CA GLU A 127 -6.94 0.87 14.23
C GLU A 127 -5.77 0.07 13.67
N LEU A 128 -6.04 -1.03 12.96
CA LEU A 128 -5.00 -1.82 12.33
C LEU A 128 -4.27 -0.99 11.27
N ILE A 129 -5.00 -0.26 10.40
CA ILE A 129 -4.42 0.68 9.43
C ILE A 129 -3.55 1.73 10.12
N MET A 130 -4.03 2.38 11.18
CA MET A 130 -3.24 3.38 11.91
C MET A 130 -1.96 2.81 12.54
N GLN A 131 -1.95 1.53 12.93
CA GLN A 131 -0.79 0.91 13.56
C GLN A 131 0.23 0.42 12.53
N VAL A 132 -0.22 -0.21 11.45
CA VAL A 132 0.64 -0.95 10.53
C VAL A 132 0.78 -0.31 9.16
N GLY A 133 -0.06 0.67 8.80
CA GLY A 133 -0.06 1.33 7.50
C GLY A 133 -0.86 0.57 6.44
N ALA A 134 -0.76 1.02 5.20
CA ALA A 134 -1.22 0.35 3.99
C ALA A 134 -0.15 -0.63 3.51
N PHE A 135 -0.35 -1.92 3.72
CA PHE A 135 0.59 -2.92 3.24
C PHE A 135 0.57 -3.03 1.70
N PRO A 136 1.71 -3.03 0.97
CA PRO A 136 3.11 -3.13 1.42
C PRO A 136 3.92 -1.81 1.36
N ASP A 137 3.29 -0.67 1.61
CA ASP A 137 3.86 0.65 1.31
C ASP A 137 5.09 0.98 2.15
N LYS A 138 5.20 0.48 3.39
CA LYS A 138 6.38 0.72 4.23
C LYS A 138 7.63 0.03 3.68
N SER A 139 7.49 -1.17 3.13
CA SER A 139 8.59 -1.91 2.49
C SER A 139 9.04 -1.25 1.20
N ILE A 140 8.10 -0.69 0.43
CA ILE A 140 8.40 0.10 -0.77
C ILE A 140 9.20 1.34 -0.40
N ILE A 141 8.74 2.10 0.60
CA ILE A 141 9.43 3.29 1.10
C ILE A 141 10.85 2.95 1.55
N ALA A 142 11.00 1.96 2.43
CA ALA A 142 12.30 1.57 2.95
C ALA A 142 13.26 1.08 1.84
N GLY A 143 12.76 0.30 0.88
CA GLY A 143 13.59 -0.21 -0.22
C GLY A 143 13.95 0.84 -1.26
N TYR A 144 13.17 1.91 -1.41
CA TYR A 144 13.56 3.08 -2.17
C TYR A 144 14.60 3.90 -1.40
N GLU A 145 14.36 4.24 -0.14
CA GLU A 145 15.28 5.06 0.68
C GLU A 145 16.66 4.41 0.80
N ALA A 146 16.73 3.08 0.89
CA ALA A 146 17.99 2.35 0.91
C ALA A 146 18.78 2.45 -0.40
N GLN A 147 18.09 2.57 -1.54
CA GLN A 147 18.71 2.69 -2.86
C GLN A 147 17.79 3.47 -3.81
N PRO A 148 17.82 4.82 -3.74
CA PRO A 148 16.96 5.66 -4.57
C PRO A 148 17.28 5.45 -6.04
N GLY A 149 16.24 5.47 -6.88
CA GLY A 149 16.43 5.31 -8.31
C GLY A 149 15.17 5.60 -9.08
N LEU A 150 15.35 6.19 -10.27
CA LEU A 150 14.25 6.56 -11.16
C LEU A 150 13.26 5.44 -11.41
N ARG A 151 13.72 4.20 -11.61
CA ARG A 151 12.83 3.06 -11.85
C ARG A 151 11.91 2.69 -10.68
N LYS A 152 12.27 3.08 -9.45
CA LYS A 152 11.49 2.86 -8.21
C LYS A 152 10.67 4.08 -7.80
N LEU A 153 10.94 5.23 -8.42
CA LEU A 153 10.40 6.52 -7.99
C LEU A 153 8.86 6.54 -8.00
N PRO A 154 8.16 6.02 -9.04
CA PRO A 154 6.69 6.01 -9.02
C PRO A 154 6.10 5.25 -7.84
N ASP A 155 6.58 4.02 -7.57
CA ASP A 155 6.13 3.22 -6.42
C ASP A 155 6.38 3.93 -5.09
N TYR A 156 7.56 4.52 -4.93
CA TYR A 156 7.91 5.28 -3.73
C TYR A 156 6.97 6.48 -3.52
N ILE A 157 6.73 7.28 -4.57
CA ILE A 157 5.84 8.44 -4.47
C ILE A 157 4.42 8.00 -4.11
N VAL A 158 3.91 6.93 -4.70
CA VAL A 158 2.57 6.40 -4.39
C VAL A 158 2.51 5.87 -2.96
N ALA A 159 3.48 5.07 -2.52
CA ALA A 159 3.55 4.53 -1.17
C ALA A 159 3.63 5.64 -0.10
N ARG A 160 4.48 6.66 -0.32
CA ARG A 160 4.54 7.85 0.53
C ARG A 160 3.22 8.60 0.57
N THR A 161 2.59 8.78 -0.59
CA THR A 161 1.32 9.50 -0.71
C THR A 161 0.22 8.80 0.10
N ILE A 162 0.12 7.47 0.00
CA ILE A 162 -0.87 6.67 0.72
C ILE A 162 -0.59 6.70 2.22
N GLU A 163 0.64 6.44 2.65
CA GLU A 163 1.02 6.48 4.07
C GLU A 163 0.80 7.86 4.71
N GLU A 164 0.93 8.96 3.96
CA GLU A 164 0.70 10.31 4.51
C GLU A 164 -0.80 10.69 4.60
N ILE A 165 -1.66 10.11 3.77
CA ILE A 165 -3.08 10.51 3.65
C ILE A 165 -4.03 9.52 4.33
N ILE A 166 -3.66 8.24 4.36
CA ILE A 166 -4.58 7.14 4.68
C ILE A 166 -4.24 6.45 6.01
N ALA A 167 -2.93 6.30 6.29
CA ALA A 167 -2.39 5.69 7.50
C ALA A 167 -2.27 6.72 8.63
#